data_AF-A0A525D4H7-F1
#
_entry.id   AF-A0A525D4H7-F1
#
_cell.length_a   1.000
_cell.length_b   1.000
_cell.length_c   1.000
_cell.angle_alpha   90.00
_cell.angle_beta   90.00
_cell.angle_gamma   90.00
#
_symmetry.space_group_name_H-M   'P 1'
#
loop_
_entity.id
_entity.type
_entity.pdbx_description
1 polymer ?
#
loop_
_entity_poly.entity_id
_entity_poly.type
_entity_poly.pdbx_seq_one_letter_code
_entity_poly.pdbx_strand_id
1 'polypeptide(L)'
;MTTSEFEEKIKELKDEVAALPGDVAAAEIESTASRLEGFNFTPPIVIDITRFLRLTKTTLLQEIDTILAMPDAQACALAPDDPKKCQDLRIQFISVLIYYYKFLVQLREGNLEAWDEIDEVYVHD
;
A
#
# COMPACT_ATOMS: atom_id res chain seq x y z
N MET A 1 19.12 -6.68 9.75
CA MET A 1 18.68 -5.49 10.49
C MET A 1 18.67 -5.75 12.00
N THR A 2 18.93 -4.74 12.82
CA THR A 2 18.72 -4.73 14.28
C THR A 2 17.32 -4.20 14.63
N THR A 3 16.84 -4.41 15.86
CA THR A 3 15.54 -3.85 16.29
C THR A 3 15.49 -2.34 16.17
N SER A 4 16.58 -1.63 16.50
CA SER A 4 16.65 -0.18 16.38
C SER A 4 16.56 0.29 14.92
N GLU A 5 17.25 -0.40 14.00
CA GLU A 5 17.18 -0.10 12.57
C GLU A 5 15.77 -0.36 12.01
N PHE A 6 15.09 -1.41 12.49
CA PHE A 6 13.71 -1.70 12.11
C PHE A 6 12.76 -0.59 12.55
N GLU A 7 12.82 -0.20 13.83
CA GLU A 7 11.97 0.86 14.39
C GLU A 7 12.19 2.20 13.70
N GLU A 8 13.44 2.55 13.40
CA GLU A 8 13.79 3.74 12.62
C GLU A 8 13.19 3.68 11.22
N LYS A 9 13.30 2.54 10.53
CA LYS A 9 12.75 2.40 9.18
C LYS A 9 11.22 2.48 9.16
N ILE A 10 10.55 1.90 10.14
CA ILE A 10 9.10 2.02 10.30
C ILE A 10 8.69 3.47 10.56
N LYS A 11 9.46 4.20 11.37
CA LYS A 11 9.21 5.61 11.61
C LYS A 11 9.35 6.43 10.33
N GLU A 12 10.41 6.24 9.55
CA GLU A 12 10.59 6.90 8.25
C GLU A 12 9.40 6.68 7.32
N LEU A 13 8.92 5.43 7.22
CA LEU A 13 7.78 5.08 6.36
C LEU A 13 6.47 5.75 6.84
N LYS A 14 6.26 5.83 8.15
CA LYS A 14 5.10 6.55 8.71
C LYS A 14 5.19 8.05 8.51
N ASP A 15 6.39 8.62 8.66
CA ASP A 15 6.65 10.05 8.42
C ASP A 15 6.42 10.39 6.93
N GLU A 16 6.83 9.50 6.02
CA GLU A 16 6.55 9.61 4.58
C GLU A 16 5.05 9.64 4.30
N VAL A 17 4.26 8.73 4.90
CA VAL A 17 2.80 8.74 4.76
C VAL A 17 2.20 10.01 5.37
N ALA A 18 2.69 10.45 6.52
CA ALA A 18 2.20 11.67 7.16
C ALA A 18 2.42 12.91 6.28
N ALA A 19 3.52 12.96 5.53
CA ALA A 19 3.88 14.03 4.62
C ALA A 19 3.09 14.04 3.29
N LEU A 20 2.35 12.97 2.98
CA LEU A 20 1.47 12.94 1.81
C LEU A 20 0.36 14.01 1.92
N PRO A 21 -0.08 14.57 0.77
CA PRO A 21 -1.20 15.49 0.74
C PRO A 21 -2.45 14.87 1.38
N GLY A 22 -3.40 15.73 1.78
CA GLY A 22 -4.70 15.26 2.26
C GLY A 22 -5.43 14.46 1.19
N ASP A 23 -6.37 13.61 1.62
CA ASP A 23 -7.18 12.85 0.68
C ASP A 23 -8.02 13.79 -0.20
N VAL A 24 -8.19 13.40 -1.47
CA VAL A 24 -9.19 14.01 -2.37
C VAL A 24 -10.61 13.77 -1.85
N ALA A 25 -11.60 14.41 -2.48
CA ALA A 25 -13.00 14.21 -2.12
C ALA A 25 -13.40 12.71 -2.20
N ALA A 26 -14.27 12.26 -1.30
CA ALA A 26 -14.73 10.87 -1.26
C ALA A 26 -15.37 10.40 -2.58
N ALA A 27 -15.98 11.30 -3.35
CA ALA A 27 -16.52 11.00 -4.67
C ALA A 27 -15.43 10.61 -5.68
N GLU A 28 -14.27 11.27 -5.65
CA GLU A 28 -13.13 10.95 -6.53
C GLU A 28 -12.49 9.61 -6.15
N ILE A 29 -12.40 9.33 -4.85
CA ILE A 29 -11.96 8.03 -4.33
C ILE A 29 -12.87 6.92 -4.86
N GLU A 30 -14.19 7.08 -4.72
CA GLU A 30 -15.16 6.06 -5.13
C GLU A 30 -15.22 5.90 -6.64
N SER A 31 -15.17 7.00 -7.40
CA SER A 31 -15.16 6.97 -8.86
C SER A 31 -13.91 6.25 -9.38
N THR A 32 -12.74 6.58 -8.82
CA THR A 32 -11.48 5.92 -9.19
C THR A 32 -11.51 4.44 -8.82
N ALA A 33 -11.95 4.10 -7.62
CA ALA A 33 -12.06 2.72 -7.15
C ALA A 33 -12.98 1.90 -8.08
N SER A 34 -14.15 2.43 -8.40
CA SER A 34 -15.12 1.78 -9.29
C SER A 34 -14.55 1.51 -10.68
N ARG A 35 -13.77 2.45 -11.24
CA ARG A 35 -13.11 2.27 -12.55
C ARG A 35 -12.06 1.15 -12.47
N LEU A 36 -11.20 1.17 -11.45
CA LEU A 36 -10.16 0.17 -11.25
C LEU A 36 -10.73 -1.24 -10.98
N GLU A 37 -11.86 -1.33 -10.26
CA GLU A 37 -12.61 -2.58 -10.09
C GLU A 37 -13.11 -3.14 -11.43
N GLY A 38 -13.54 -2.27 -12.34
CA GLY A 38 -13.91 -2.67 -13.71
C GLY A 38 -12.75 -3.28 -14.51
N PHE A 39 -11.51 -2.91 -14.19
CA PHE A 39 -10.30 -3.50 -14.77
C PHE A 39 -9.80 -4.74 -14.03
N ASN A 40 -10.48 -5.16 -12.94
CA ASN A 40 -9.98 -6.16 -11.99
C ASN A 40 -8.56 -5.82 -11.50
N PHE A 41 -8.27 -4.53 -11.33
CA PHE A 41 -6.97 -4.09 -10.83
C PHE A 41 -6.74 -4.66 -9.43
N THR A 42 -5.69 -5.44 -9.28
CA THR A 42 -5.17 -5.91 -8.00
C THR A 42 -3.72 -5.50 -7.87
N PRO A 43 -3.36 -4.65 -6.90
CA PRO A 43 -1.96 -4.37 -6.65
C PRO A 43 -1.28 -5.67 -6.17
N PRO A 44 0.01 -5.89 -6.48
CA PRO A 44 0.79 -7.05 -6.04
C PRO A 44 1.16 -6.94 -4.56
N ILE A 45 0.15 -6.77 -3.71
CA ILE A 45 0.27 -6.77 -2.26
C ILE A 45 -0.03 -8.19 -1.78
N VAL A 46 0.90 -8.76 -1.00
CA VAL A 46 0.81 -10.15 -0.52
C VAL A 46 -0.25 -10.31 0.57
N ILE A 47 -0.47 -9.26 1.36
CA ILE A 47 -1.50 -9.21 2.40
C ILE A 47 -2.78 -8.70 1.75
N ASP A 48 -3.86 -9.48 1.87
CA ASP A 48 -5.17 -9.06 1.36
C ASP A 48 -5.66 -7.84 2.15
N ILE A 49 -5.74 -6.70 1.45
CA ILE A 49 -6.31 -5.47 1.97
C ILE A 49 -7.59 -5.25 1.18
N THR A 50 -8.68 -5.81 1.70
CA THR A 50 -9.99 -5.92 1.03
C THR A 50 -10.58 -4.57 0.60
N ARG A 51 -10.04 -3.45 1.10
CA ARG A 51 -10.46 -2.08 0.78
C ARG A 51 -9.35 -1.20 0.23
N PHE A 52 -8.30 -1.80 -0.35
CA PHE A 52 -7.13 -1.09 -0.84
C PHE A 52 -7.48 0.11 -1.73
N LEU A 53 -8.35 -0.09 -2.73
CA LEU A 53 -8.76 0.95 -3.68
C LEU A 53 -9.46 2.17 -3.03
N ARG A 54 -9.95 2.00 -1.81
CA ARG A 54 -10.66 3.02 -1.03
C ARG A 54 -9.88 3.48 0.21
N LEU A 55 -8.59 3.13 0.30
CA LEU A 55 -7.76 3.61 1.40
C LEU A 55 -7.68 5.14 1.37
N THR A 56 -7.75 5.72 2.56
CA THR A 56 -7.43 7.11 2.84
C THR A 56 -6.07 7.16 3.51
N LYS A 57 -5.49 8.36 3.69
CA LYS A 57 -4.22 8.51 4.39
C LYS A 57 -4.30 7.97 5.82
N THR A 58 -5.43 8.22 6.47
CA THR A 58 -5.71 7.74 7.83
C THR A 58 -5.81 6.22 7.87
N THR A 59 -6.54 5.60 6.94
CA THR A 59 -6.68 4.14 6.96
C THR A 59 -5.40 3.44 6.49
N LEU A 60 -4.59 4.06 5.63
CA LEU A 60 -3.25 3.56 5.29
C LEU A 60 -2.36 3.42 6.53
N LEU A 61 -2.33 4.44 7.40
CA LEU A 61 -1.59 4.36 8.66
C LEU A 61 -2.09 3.23 9.57
N GLN A 62 -3.41 3.01 9.60
CA GLN A 62 -4.02 1.90 10.36
C GLN A 62 -3.65 0.53 9.77
N GLU A 63 -3.58 0.41 8.44
CA GLU A 63 -3.10 -0.81 7.79
C GLU A 63 -1.63 -1.08 8.11
N ILE A 64 -0.78 -0.05 8.14
CA ILE A 64 0.61 -0.19 8.58
C ILE A 64 0.68 -0.70 10.02
N ASP A 65 -0.10 -0.14 10.94
CA ASP A 65 -0.18 -0.62 12.32
C ASP A 65 -0.67 -2.07 12.40
N THR A 66 -1.62 -2.45 11.55
CA THR A 66 -2.14 -3.82 11.45
C THR A 66 -1.07 -4.78 10.97
N ILE A 67 -0.30 -4.40 9.93
CA ILE A 67 0.83 -5.19 9.44
C ILE A 67 1.90 -5.35 10.53
N LEU A 68 2.16 -4.34 11.35
CA LEU A 68 3.13 -4.41 12.44
C LEU A 68 2.64 -5.28 13.62
N ALA A 69 1.34 -5.27 13.91
CA ALA A 69 0.73 -6.07 14.97
C ALA A 69 0.43 -7.52 14.56
N MET A 70 0.46 -7.82 13.25
CA MET A 70 0.19 -9.16 12.72
C MET A 70 1.17 -10.19 13.30
N PRO A 71 0.75 -11.43 13.63
CA PRO A 71 1.66 -12.48 14.06
C PRO A 71 2.69 -12.85 12.99
N ASP A 72 3.92 -13.21 13.38
CA ASP A 72 4.99 -13.59 12.45
C ASP A 72 4.58 -14.73 11.50
N ALA A 73 3.80 -15.71 11.98
CA ALA A 73 3.29 -16.80 11.16
C ALA A 73 2.41 -16.34 9.97
N GLN A 74 1.82 -15.15 10.05
CA GLN A 74 0.99 -14.56 8.99
C GLN A 74 1.79 -13.54 8.17
N ALA A 75 2.51 -12.63 8.84
CA ALA A 75 3.30 -11.59 8.18
C ALA A 75 4.55 -12.14 7.47
N CYS A 76 5.02 -13.32 7.87
CA CYS A 76 6.30 -13.89 7.48
C CYS A 76 6.14 -15.37 7.14
N ALA A 77 4.99 -15.77 6.60
CA ALA A 77 4.72 -17.16 6.21
C ALA A 77 5.78 -17.76 5.27
N LEU A 78 6.51 -16.91 4.53
CA LEU A 78 7.63 -17.28 3.66
C LEU A 78 8.96 -17.51 4.42
N ALA A 79 9.05 -17.10 5.69
CA ALA A 79 10.23 -17.25 6.56
C ALA A 79 9.84 -17.29 8.07
N PRO A 80 9.06 -18.28 8.53
CA PRO A 80 8.50 -18.30 9.88
C PRO A 80 9.54 -18.46 11.00
N ASP A 81 10.72 -19.01 10.70
CA ASP A 81 11.78 -19.32 11.68
C ASP A 81 12.95 -18.31 11.67
N ASP A 82 12.83 -17.19 10.94
CA ASP A 82 13.89 -16.18 10.82
C ASP A 82 13.36 -14.78 11.14
N PRO A 83 13.48 -14.32 12.40
CA PRO A 83 12.97 -13.02 12.84
C PRO A 83 13.56 -11.84 12.07
N LYS A 84 14.81 -11.92 11.59
CA LYS A 84 15.45 -10.85 10.82
C LYS A 84 14.81 -10.75 9.44
N LYS A 85 14.62 -11.88 8.76
CA LYS A 85 13.88 -11.91 7.49
C LYS A 85 12.43 -11.47 7.65
N CYS A 86 11.83 -11.78 8.80
CA CYS A 86 10.46 -11.36 9.08
C CYS A 86 10.32 -9.83 9.15
N GLN A 87 11.26 -9.14 9.83
CA GLN A 87 11.29 -7.68 9.85
C GLN A 87 11.51 -7.08 8.46
N ASP A 88 12.42 -7.65 7.67
CA ASP A 88 12.68 -7.21 6.29
C ASP A 88 11.43 -7.37 5.40
N LEU A 89 10.70 -8.49 5.53
CA LEU A 89 9.44 -8.73 4.80
C LEU A 89 8.35 -7.73 5.18
N ARG A 90 8.20 -7.38 6.47
CA ARG A 90 7.24 -6.36 6.90
C ARG A 90 7.54 -5.00 6.29
N ILE A 91 8.81 -4.59 6.31
CA ILE A 91 9.24 -3.34 5.65
C ILE A 91 8.90 -3.39 4.17
N GLN A 92 9.20 -4.51 3.50
CA GLN A 92 8.92 -4.67 2.08
C GLN A 92 7.41 -4.54 1.80
N PHE A 93 6.55 -5.20 2.57
CA PHE A 93 5.09 -5.10 2.40
C PHE A 93 4.58 -3.68 2.63
N ILE A 94 5.04 -3.01 3.69
CA ILE A 94 4.66 -1.62 3.95
C ILE A 94 5.14 -0.70 2.82
N SER A 95 6.36 -0.90 2.31
CA SER A 95 6.91 -0.09 1.22
C SER A 95 6.11 -0.25 -0.07
N VAL A 96 5.76 -1.50 -0.43
CA VAL A 96 4.90 -1.81 -1.58
C VAL A 96 3.51 -1.19 -1.40
N LEU A 97 2.93 -1.30 -0.21
CA LEU A 97 1.64 -0.71 0.12
C LEU A 97 1.64 0.81 -0.08
N ILE A 98 2.67 1.50 0.43
CA ILE A 98 2.82 2.97 0.29
C ILE A 98 3.02 3.34 -1.18
N TYR A 99 3.83 2.59 -1.93
CA TYR A 99 4.03 2.80 -3.37
C TYR A 99 2.70 2.78 -4.14
N TYR A 100 1.92 1.72 -3.97
CA TYR A 100 0.64 1.61 -4.68
C TYR A 100 -0.40 2.62 -4.17
N TYR A 101 -0.35 3.02 -2.90
CA TYR A 101 -1.21 4.09 -2.42
C TYR A 101 -0.86 5.43 -3.10
N LYS A 102 0.43 5.75 -3.26
CA LYS A 102 0.86 6.95 -3.99
C LYS A 102 0.40 6.93 -5.45
N PHE A 103 0.51 5.77 -6.10
CA PHE A 103 -0.02 5.59 -7.45
C PHE A 103 -1.53 5.83 -7.50
N LEU A 104 -2.27 5.28 -6.52
CA LEU A 104 -3.70 5.51 -6.38
C LEU A 104 -4.05 6.98 -6.14
N VAL A 105 -3.24 7.72 -5.39
CA VAL A 105 -3.38 9.18 -5.24
C VAL A 105 -3.22 9.87 -6.60
N GLN A 106 -2.22 9.52 -7.41
CA GLN A 106 -2.05 10.09 -8.75
C GLN A 106 -3.28 9.84 -9.65
N LEU A 107 -3.82 8.62 -9.63
CA LEU A 107 -5.04 8.28 -10.39
C LEU A 107 -6.24 9.13 -9.95
N ARG A 108 -6.41 9.29 -8.64
CA ARG A 108 -7.49 10.10 -8.03
C ARG A 108 -7.35 11.59 -8.30
N GLU A 109 -6.14 12.09 -8.49
CA GLU A 109 -5.85 13.46 -8.90
C GLU A 109 -6.06 13.67 -10.41
N GLY A 110 -6.38 12.61 -11.16
CA GLY A 110 -6.59 12.67 -12.60
C GLY A 110 -5.28 12.77 -13.40
N ASN A 111 -4.15 12.29 -12.84
CA ASN A 111 -2.88 12.23 -13.57
C ASN A 111 -3.04 11.34 -14.82
N LEU A 112 -2.89 11.96 -16.01
CA LEU A 112 -3.07 11.28 -17.28
C LEU A 112 -2.03 10.19 -17.52
N GLU A 113 -0.75 10.44 -17.19
CA GLU A 113 0.32 9.45 -17.38
C GLU A 113 0.08 8.19 -16.54
N ALA A 114 -0.42 8.36 -15.30
CA ALA A 114 -0.78 7.23 -14.44
C ALA A 114 -1.97 6.42 -15.00
N TRP A 115 -2.95 7.10 -15.60
CA TRP A 115 -4.08 6.42 -16.26
C TRP A 115 -3.65 5.72 -17.55
N ASP A 116 -2.72 6.29 -18.32
CA ASP A 116 -2.15 5.66 -19.51
C ASP A 116 -1.44 4.34 -19.14
N GLU A 117 -0.70 4.29 -18.02
CA GLU A 117 -0.09 3.05 -17.52
C GLU A 117 -1.14 1.97 -17.19
N ILE A 118 -2.26 2.35 -16.55
CA ILE A 118 -3.36 1.42 -16.29
C ILE A 118 -3.98 0.93 -17.59
N ASP A 119 -4.26 1.82 -18.53
CA ASP A 119 -4.93 1.47 -19.78
C ASP A 119 -4.01 0.58 -20.66
N GLU A 120 -2.69 0.82 -20.67
CA GLU A 120 -1.71 -0.04 -21.36
C GLU A 120 -1.69 -1.46 -20.78
N VAL A 121 -1.70 -1.59 -19.44
CA VAL A 121 -1.56 -2.90 -18.78
C VAL A 121 -2.88 -3.69 -18.74
N TYR A 122 -4.03 -3.01 -18.64
CA TYR A 122 -5.32 -3.68 -18.35
C TYR A 122 -6.38 -3.57 -19.45
N VAL A 123 -6.25 -2.67 -20.42
CA VAL A 123 -7.24 -2.50 -21.53
C VAL A 123 -6.73 -3.11 -22.84
N HIS A 124 -5.42 -3.11 -23.04
CA HIS A 124 -4.79 -3.54 -24.29
C HIS A 124 -4.26 -4.98 -24.31
N ASP A 125 -4.66 -5.81 -23.32
CA ASP A 125 -4.33 -7.25 -23.22
C ASP A 125 -5.44 -8.15 -23.79
#